data_AF-A0A8T6PMS7-F1
#
_entry.id   AF-A0A8T6PMS7-F1
#
_cell.length_a   1.000
_cell.length_b   1.000
_cell.length_c   1.000
_cell.angle_alpha   90.00
_cell.angle_beta   90.00
_cell.angle_gamma   90.00
#
_symmetry.space_group_name_H-M   'P 1'
#
loop_
_entity.id
_entity.type
_entity.pdbx_description
1 polymer ?
#
loop_
_entity_poly.entity_id
_entity_poly.type
_entity_poly.pdbx_seq_one_letter_code
_entity_poly.pdbx_strand_id
1 'polypeptide(L)' 'KFVVSVDTGLSHLTAALDRPNITVYGPTDPGLIGGYGKNQMVCRAPRENLINLNSQAVLEKLSSL' A
#
# COMPACT_ATOMS: atom_id res chain seq x y z
N LYS A 1 10.37 0.09 11.71
CA LYS A 1 10.78 -0.34 10.34
C LYS A 1 9.55 -0.87 9.62
N PHE A 2 9.31 -0.46 8.38
CA PHE A 2 8.08 -0.70 7.61
C PHE A 2 8.41 -1.19 6.18
N VAL A 3 7.38 -1.56 5.41
CA VAL A 3 7.47 -1.91 3.99
C VAL A 3 6.65 -0.92 3.15
N VAL A 4 7.15 -0.59 1.97
CA VAL A 4 6.37 0.07 0.90
C VAL A 4 6.36 -0.90 -0.27
N SER A 5 5.16 -1.26 -0.73
CA SER A 5 4.97 -2.30 -1.74
C SER A 5 3.94 -1.87 -2.78
N VAL A 6 4.02 -2.44 -3.97
CA VAL A 6 2.90 -2.45 -4.92
C VAL A 6 1.97 -3.62 -4.61
N ASP A 7 0.83 -3.66 -5.30
CA ASP A 7 -0.07 -4.81 -5.29
C ASP A 7 0.60 -6.06 -5.89
N THR A 8 1.15 -6.91 -5.02
CA THR A 8 1.89 -8.13 -5.39
C THR A 8 1.86 -9.15 -4.25
N GLY A 9 2.15 -10.42 -4.54
CA GLY A 9 2.14 -11.51 -3.56
C GLY A 9 3.04 -11.26 -2.33
N LEU A 10 4.18 -10.60 -2.50
CA LEU A 10 5.06 -10.25 -1.36
C LEU A 10 4.43 -9.20 -0.43
N SER A 11 3.51 -8.38 -0.92
CA SER A 11 2.72 -7.48 -0.08
C SER A 11 1.79 -8.29 0.83
N HIS A 12 1.15 -9.34 0.31
CA HIS A 12 0.33 -10.25 1.11
C HIS A 12 1.16 -11.02 2.15
N LEU A 13 2.37 -11.45 1.79
CA LEU A 13 3.27 -12.07 2.76
C LEU A 13 3.64 -11.10 3.90
N THR A 14 3.85 -9.83 3.56
CA THR A 14 4.11 -8.77 4.55
C THR A 14 2.91 -8.56 5.48
N ALA A 15 1.69 -8.59 4.92
CA ALA A 15 0.44 -8.53 5.67
C ALA A 15 0.27 -9.72 6.62
N ALA A 16 0.53 -10.94 6.15
CA ALA A 16 0.44 -12.16 6.96
C ALA A 16 1.43 -12.17 8.14
N LEU A 17 2.53 -11.44 8.04
CA LEU A 17 3.52 -11.26 9.10
C LEU A 17 3.21 -10.09 10.04
N ASP A 18 2.02 -9.47 9.92
CA ASP A 18 1.58 -8.29 10.70
C ASP A 18 2.61 -7.15 10.68
N ARG A 19 3.33 -7.00 9.56
CA ARG A 19 4.35 -5.96 9.40
C ARG A 19 3.68 -4.68 8.91
N PRO A 20 4.03 -3.50 9.46
CA PRO A 20 3.60 -2.22 8.91
C PRO A 20 3.92 -2.12 7.42
N ASN A 21 2.90 -1.94 6.59
CA ASN A 21 3.01 -1.99 5.14
C ASN A 21 2.10 -0.94 4.51
N ILE A 22 2.68 -0.10 3.66
CA ILE A 22 1.92 0.76 2.75
C ILE A 22 1.89 0.09 1.38
N THR A 23 0.70 -0.27 0.93
CA THR A 23 0.52 -0.81 -0.42
C THR A 23 -0.05 0.27 -1.33
N VAL A 24 0.69 0.57 -2.40
CA VAL A 24 0.27 1.51 -3.45
C VAL A 24 -0.52 0.80 -4.53
N TYR A 25 -1.76 1.26 -4.72
CA TYR A 25 -2.72 0.71 -5.68
C TYR A 25 -2.94 1.70 -6.82
N GLY A 26 -2.90 1.20 -8.05
CA GLY A 26 -3.33 1.92 -9.25
C GLY A 26 -4.74 1.46 -9.65
N PRO A 27 -4.87 0.64 -10.71
CA PRO A 27 -6.17 0.23 -11.24
C PRO A 27 -6.83 -0.90 -10.45
N THR A 28 -6.10 -1.54 -9.53
CA THR A 28 -6.61 -2.67 -8.75
C THR A 28 -7.31 -2.20 -7.48
N ASP A 29 -8.44 -2.83 -7.15
CA ASP A 29 -9.25 -2.45 -5.99
C ASP A 29 -8.80 -3.15 -4.69
N PRO A 30 -8.20 -2.43 -3.72
CA PRO A 30 -7.83 -2.98 -2.42
C PRO A 30 -9.02 -3.49 -1.58
N GLY A 31 -10.25 -3.07 -1.86
CA GLY A 31 -11.45 -3.59 -1.21
C GLY A 31 -11.77 -5.03 -1.58
N LEU A 32 -11.23 -5.52 -2.69
CA LEU A 32 -11.42 -6.90 -3.17
C LEU A 32 -10.18 -7.76 -2.91
N ILE A 33 -9.00 -7.20 -3.14
CA ILE A 33 -7.72 -7.94 -3.17
C ILE A 33 -6.67 -7.36 -2.21
N GLY A 34 -7.10 -6.56 -1.23
CA GLY A 34 -6.20 -5.96 -0.25
C GLY A 34 -5.43 -6.99 0.58
N GLY A 35 -4.26 -6.61 1.07
CA GLY A 35 -3.54 -7.39 2.07
C GLY A 35 -4.31 -7.42 3.40
N TYR A 36 -4.54 -8.62 3.94
CA TYR A 36 -5.19 -8.81 5.25
C TYR A 36 -4.13 -9.05 6.32
N GLY A 37 -4.14 -8.22 7.36
CA GLY A 37 -3.19 -8.25 8.47
C GLY A 37 -3.23 -6.96 9.27
N LYS A 38 -2.50 -6.89 10.38
CA LYS A 38 -2.36 -5.66 11.16
C LYS A 38 -1.47 -4.66 10.41
N ASN A 39 -1.74 -3.37 10.65
CA ASN A 39 -0.91 -2.27 10.16
C ASN A 39 -0.77 -2.22 8.62
N GLN A 40 -1.79 -2.69 7.89
CA GLN A 40 -1.88 -2.58 6.43
C GLN A 40 -2.54 -1.25 6.05
N MET A 41 -1.86 -0.45 5.26
CA MET A 41 -2.32 0.87 4.84
C MET A 41 -2.45 0.92 3.33
N VAL A 42 -3.60 1.41 2.89
CA VAL A 42 -3.93 1.55 1.47
C VAL A 42 -3.56 2.95 0.99
N CYS A 43 -2.76 3.03 -0.07
CA CYS A 43 -2.45 4.26 -0.77
C CYS A 43 -2.94 4.16 -2.22
N ARG A 44 -4.10 4.76 -2.51
CA ARG A 44 -4.67 4.76 -3.86
C ARG A 44 -4.09 5.90 -4.68
N ALA A 45 -3.64 5.59 -5.90
CA ALA A 45 -3.18 6.58 -6.85
C ALA A 45 -4.36 7.43 -7.37
N PRO A 46 -4.15 8.73 -7.62
CA PRO A 46 -5.17 9.57 -8.23
C PRO A 46 -5.60 9.02 -9.60
N ARG A 47 -6.91 8.99 -9.82
CA ARG A 47 -7.52 8.43 -11.05
C ARG A 47 -7.08 6.99 -11.34
N GLU A 48 -6.81 6.21 -10.29
CA GLU A 48 -6.48 4.78 -10.39
C GLU A 48 -5.25 4.49 -11.27
N ASN A 49 -4.35 5.47 -11.42
CA ASN A 49 -3.15 5.33 -12.23
C ASN A 49 -1.91 5.77 -11.45
N LEU A 50 -0.99 4.82 -11.24
CA LEU A 50 0.24 5.02 -10.46
C LEU A 50 1.13 6.15 -11.00
N ILE A 51 1.07 6.46 -12.29
CA ILE A 51 1.81 7.59 -12.88
C ILE A 51 1.43 8.93 -12.23
N ASN A 52 0.19 9.04 -11.75
CA ASN A 52 -0.31 10.25 -11.09
C ASN A 52 0.04 10.31 -9.60
N LEU A 53 0.70 9.28 -9.05
CA LEU A 53 1.04 9.24 -7.63
C LEU A 53 2.46 9.77 -7.40
N ASN A 54 2.55 10.91 -6.73
CA ASN A 54 3.83 11.52 -6.35
C ASN A 54 4.44 10.78 -5.13
N SER A 55 5.77 10.63 -5.11
CA SER A 55 6.51 10.08 -3.98
C SER A 55 6.27 10.83 -2.67
N GLN A 56 6.08 12.15 -2.72
CA GLN A 56 5.79 12.97 -1.55
C GLN A 56 4.48 12.56 -0.86
N ALA A 57 3.44 12.21 -1.64
CA ALA A 57 2.17 11.76 -1.10
C ALA A 57 2.30 10.39 -0.37
N VAL A 58 3.21 9.54 -0.85
CA VAL A 58 3.53 8.26 -0.17
C VAL A 58 4.29 8.54 1.13
N LEU A 59 5.23 9.49 1.10
CA LEU A 59 6.03 9.87 2.28
C LEU A 59 5.18 10.48 3.39
N GLU A 60 4.23 11.36 3.05
CA GLU A 60 3.29 11.93 4.03
C GLU A 60 2.48 10.84 4.73
N LYS A 61 2.12 9.78 4.00
CA LYS A 61 1.43 8.62 4.55
C LYS A 61 2.33 7.78 5.45
N LEU A 62 3.62 7.71 5.16
CA LEU A 62 4.62 7.10 6.04
C LEU A 62 4.82 7.88 7.34
N SER A 63 4.69 9.21 7.32
CA SER A 63 4.79 10.03 8.55
C SER A 63 3.63 9.82 9.52
N SER A 64 2.56 9.14 9.09
CA SER A 64 1.39 8.79 9.89
C SER A 64 1.41 7.37 10.49
N LEU A 65 2.50 6.61 10.25
CA LEU A 65 2.79 5.31 10.86
C LEU A 65 3.46 5.46 12.23
#